data_AF-A0A4Y2T4Y0-F1
#
_entry.id   AF-A0A4Y2T4Y0-F1
#
_cell.length_a   1.000
_cell.length_b   1.000
_cell.length_c   1.000
_cell.angle_alpha   90.00
_cell.angle_beta   90.00
_cell.angle_gamma   90.00
#
_symmetry.space_group_name_H-M   'P 1'
#
loop_
_entity.id
_entity.type
_entity.pdbx_description
1 polymer ?
#
loop_
_entity_poly.entity_id
_entity_poly.type
_entity_poly.pdbx_seq_one_letter_code
_entity_poly.pdbx_strand_id
1 'polypeptide(L)'
;MEMVGIIWPFGANFKKFHADPGIPNEDKMQYLVQVVEEGSKAERLVQSFPATASNYPKAIQQLQERFGRDDLLVQIYVRDLLSMVMRNATTGRMTSWKES
;
A
#
# COMPACT_ATOMS: atom_id res chain seq x y z
N MET A 1 14.33 -8.06 -3.13
CA MET A 1 13.91 -6.75 -2.58
C MET A 1 12.70 -6.34 -3.40
N GLU A 2 11.53 -6.80 -2.99
CA GLU A 2 10.28 -6.26 -3.53
C GLU A 2 10.15 -4.89 -2.89
N MET A 3 10.41 -3.85 -3.69
CA MET A 3 10.29 -2.48 -3.24
C MET A 3 8.88 -2.27 -2.69
N VAL A 4 8.85 -1.55 -1.58
CA VAL A 4 7.69 -1.31 -0.74
C VAL A 4 6.67 -0.46 -1.51
N GLY A 5 5.94 -1.09 -2.44
CA GLY A 5 4.82 -0.51 -3.20
C GLY A 5 3.57 -0.31 -2.35
N ILE A 6 3.73 -0.06 -1.04
CA ILE A 6 2.64 -0.06 -0.05
C ILE A 6 2.10 1.36 0.21
N ILE A 7 2.59 2.40 -0.47
CA ILE A 7 2.10 3.78 -0.21
C ILE A 7 1.57 4.42 -1.49
N TRP A 8 0.53 3.83 -2.08
CA TRP A 8 -0.33 4.56 -2.99
C TRP A 8 -1.75 3.98 -2.96
N PRO A 9 -2.80 4.74 -2.55
CA PRO A 9 -2.98 6.19 -2.59
C PRO A 9 -2.90 6.90 -1.22
N PHE A 10 -2.27 6.36 -0.19
CA PHE A 10 -2.34 6.95 1.18
C PHE A 10 -1.21 7.90 1.57
N GLY A 11 -0.35 8.29 0.62
CA GLY A 11 0.77 9.21 0.85
C GLY A 11 0.33 10.62 1.25
N ALA A 12 1.25 11.39 1.86
CA ALA A 12 0.95 12.74 2.37
C ALA A 12 0.42 13.71 1.31
N ASN A 13 0.86 13.57 0.05
CA ASN A 13 0.38 14.41 -1.06
C ASN A 13 -1.06 14.09 -1.44
N PHE A 14 -1.43 12.81 -1.48
CA PHE A 14 -2.81 12.40 -1.74
C PHE A 14 -3.76 12.89 -0.64
N LYS A 15 -3.36 12.82 0.63
CA LYS A 15 -4.18 13.33 1.74
C LYS A 15 -4.51 14.81 1.58
N LYS A 16 -3.53 15.64 1.16
CA LYS A 16 -3.73 17.07 0.90
C LYS A 16 -4.70 17.30 -0.26
N PHE A 17 -4.49 16.59 -1.37
CA PHE A 17 -5.36 16.68 -2.55
C PHE A 17 -6.79 16.17 -2.29
N HIS A 18 -6.93 15.09 -1.54
CA HIS A 18 -8.24 14.54 -1.12
C HIS A 18 -9.00 15.52 -0.22
N ALA A 19 -8.31 16.17 0.72
CA ALA A 19 -8.89 17.11 1.68
C ALA A 19 -9.23 18.49 1.07
N ASP A 20 -8.76 18.80 -0.13
CA ASP A 20 -9.03 20.08 -0.79
C ASP A 20 -10.50 20.16 -1.28
N PRO A 21 -11.35 21.04 -0.71
CA PRO A 21 -12.74 21.17 -1.14
C PRO A 21 -12.90 21.89 -2.48
N GLY A 22 -11.86 22.60 -2.96
CA GLY A 22 -11.87 23.32 -4.24
C GLY A 22 -11.69 22.42 -5.45
N ILE A 23 -11.32 21.15 -5.25
CA ILE A 23 -11.14 20.17 -6.32
C ILE A 23 -12.41 19.32 -6.44
N PRO A 24 -13.10 19.35 -7.59
CA PRO A 24 -14.25 18.50 -7.86
C PRO A 24 -13.94 17.01 -7.68
N ASN A 25 -14.92 16.26 -7.17
CA ASN A 25 -14.76 14.80 -7.01
C ASN A 25 -14.52 14.08 -8.35
N GLU A 26 -14.97 14.64 -9.47
CA GLU A 26 -14.69 14.12 -10.81
C GLU A 26 -13.19 14.19 -11.13
N ASP A 27 -12.58 15.36 -10.94
CA ASP A 27 -11.14 15.55 -11.11
C ASP A 27 -10.35 14.67 -10.13
N LYS A 28 -10.85 14.51 -8.90
CA LYS A 28 -10.23 13.60 -7.94
C LYS A 28 -10.32 12.13 -8.36
N MET A 29 -11.41 11.72 -9.00
CA MET A 29 -11.58 10.37 -9.53
C MET A 29 -10.67 10.13 -10.73
N GLN A 30 -10.56 11.11 -11.64
CA GLN A 30 -9.64 11.03 -12.77
C GLN A 30 -8.19 10.94 -12.31
N TYR A 31 -7.81 11.79 -11.35
CA TYR A 31 -6.49 11.71 -10.73
C TYR A 31 -6.25 10.33 -10.12
N LEU A 32 -7.21 9.79 -9.36
CA LEU A 32 -7.12 8.47 -8.75
C LEU A 32 -6.89 7.35 -9.78
N VAL A 33 -7.51 7.41 -10.96
CA VAL A 33 -7.29 6.45 -12.06
C VAL A 33 -5.88 6.56 -12.65
N GLN A 34 -5.32 7.77 -12.75
CA GLN A 34 -3.99 7.98 -13.33
C GLN A 34 -2.85 7.55 -12.42
N VAL A 35 -3.09 7.62 -11.12
CA VAL A 35 -2.02 7.46 -10.12
C VAL A 35 -1.95 6.05 -9.56
N VAL A 36 -3.00 5.24 -9.67
CA VAL A 36 -2.93 3.82 -9.31
C VAL A 36 -1.88 3.10 -10.14
N GLU A 37 -1.15 2.18 -9.51
CA GLU A 37 -0.14 1.37 -10.19
C GLU A 37 -0.80 0.43 -11.21
N GLU A 38 -0.33 0.46 -12.45
CA GLU A 38 -0.83 -0.37 -13.54
C GLU A 38 -0.67 -1.87 -13.22
N GLY A 39 -1.70 -2.66 -13.52
CA GLY A 39 -1.76 -4.09 -13.24
C GLY A 39 -2.06 -4.43 -11.77
N SER A 40 -2.12 -3.44 -10.88
CA SER A 40 -2.34 -3.66 -9.46
C SER A 40 -3.79 -4.05 -9.13
N LYS A 41 -3.99 -4.64 -7.93
CA LYS A 41 -5.34 -4.90 -7.41
C LYS A 41 -6.10 -3.60 -7.12
N ALA A 42 -5.40 -2.51 -6.81
CA ALA A 42 -6.00 -1.20 -6.58
C ALA A 42 -6.51 -0.59 -7.89
N GLU A 43 -5.76 -0.71 -8.98
CA GLU A 43 -6.19 -0.28 -10.31
C GLU A 43 -7.49 -0.98 -10.74
N ARG A 44 -7.53 -2.32 -10.67
CA ARG A 44 -8.75 -3.08 -11.02
C ARG A 44 -9.97 -2.67 -10.20
N LEU A 45 -9.75 -2.28 -8.94
CA LEU A 45 -10.83 -1.78 -8.08
C LEU A 45 -11.28 -0.39 -8.54
N VAL A 46 -10.35 0.53 -8.79
CA VAL A 46 -10.68 1.90 -9.23
C VAL A 46 -11.36 1.88 -10.60
N GLN A 47 -10.87 1.07 -11.54
CA GLN A 47 -11.47 0.88 -12.87
C GLN A 47 -12.86 0.21 -12.83
N SER A 48 -13.21 -0.49 -11.75
CA SER A 48 -14.57 -1.06 -11.60
C SER A 48 -15.64 0.01 -11.36
N PHE A 49 -15.23 1.22 -10.98
CA PHE A 49 -16.12 2.35 -10.82
C PHE A 49 -16.06 3.24 -12.07
N PRO A 50 -17.21 3.61 -12.65
CA PRO A 50 -17.26 4.71 -13.61
C PRO A 50 -16.60 5.97 -13.04
N ALA A 51 -15.81 6.67 -13.86
CA ALA A 51 -15.09 7.89 -13.49
C ALA A 51 -16.03 9.09 -13.32
N THR A 52 -16.89 9.03 -12.30
CA THR A 52 -17.89 10.06 -11.99
C THR A 52 -17.69 10.60 -10.57
N ALA A 53 -18.10 11.86 -10.36
CA ALA A 53 -18.02 12.52 -9.07
C ALA A 53 -18.70 11.75 -7.91
N SER A 54 -19.80 11.05 -8.20
CA SER A 54 -20.56 10.28 -7.20
C SER A 54 -19.89 8.98 -6.77
N ASN A 55 -18.95 8.48 -7.57
CA ASN A 55 -18.26 7.22 -7.32
C ASN A 55 -16.92 7.41 -6.61
N TYR A 56 -16.34 8.62 -6.63
CA TYR A 56 -15.11 8.91 -5.90
C TYR A 56 -15.17 8.52 -4.42
N PRO A 57 -16.19 8.89 -3.63
CA PRO A 57 -16.24 8.51 -2.22
C PRO A 57 -16.34 6.99 -2.02
N LYS A 58 -17.04 6.28 -2.91
CA LYS A 58 -17.21 4.82 -2.87
C LYS A 58 -15.90 4.09 -3.19
N ALA A 59 -15.17 4.58 -4.20
CA ALA A 59 -13.86 4.04 -4.57
C ALA A 59 -12.86 4.21 -3.41
N ILE A 60 -12.84 5.38 -2.78
CA ILE A 60 -11.97 5.65 -1.61
C ILE A 60 -12.32 4.75 -0.42
N GLN A 61 -13.61 4.61 -0.10
CA GLN A 61 -14.03 3.73 0.99
C GLN A 61 -13.60 2.28 0.75
N GLN A 62 -13.84 1.75 -0.46
CA GLN A 62 -13.42 0.38 -0.81
C GLN A 62 -11.89 0.21 -0.81
N LEU A 63 -11.15 1.24 -1.23
CA LEU A 63 -9.68 1.23 -1.14
C LEU A 63 -9.22 1.21 0.32
N GLN A 64 -9.86 1.97 1.21
CA GLN A 64 -9.56 1.96 2.64
C GLN A 64 -9.90 0.62 3.29
N GLU A 65 -11.07 0.04 2.99
CA GLU A 65 -11.48 -1.27 3.55
C GLU A 65 -10.53 -2.41 3.12
N ARG A 66 -10.05 -2.38 1.87
CA ARG A 66 -9.20 -3.45 1.32
C ARG A 66 -7.71 -3.25 1.59
N PHE A 67 -7.23 -2.01 1.60
CA PHE A 67 -5.81 -1.68 1.64
C PHE A 67 -5.40 -0.78 2.81
N GLY A 68 -6.34 -0.10 3.46
CA GLY A 68 -6.10 0.81 4.59
C GLY A 68 -5.93 0.12 5.94
N ARG A 69 -5.30 -1.06 5.97
CA ARG A 69 -5.02 -1.78 7.22
C ARG A 69 -3.68 -1.33 7.81
N ASP A 70 -3.71 -0.20 8.51
CA ASP A 70 -2.57 0.28 9.29
C ASP A 70 -2.09 -0.77 10.33
N ASP A 71 -3.00 -1.61 10.83
CA ASP A 71 -2.75 -2.74 11.72
C ASP A 71 -1.87 -3.85 11.10
N LEU A 72 -1.89 -4.00 9.76
CA LEU A 72 -1.06 -4.98 9.06
C LEU A 72 0.40 -4.51 8.92
N LEU A 73 0.66 -3.21 8.91
CA LEU A 73 2.03 -2.69 8.84
C LEU A 73 2.84 -3.09 10.07
N VAL A 74 2.23 -3.04 11.26
CA VAL A 74 2.88 -3.50 12.50
C VAL A 74 3.17 -5.00 12.43
N GLN A 75 2.21 -5.81 11.96
CA GLN A 75 2.41 -7.26 11.83
C GLN A 75 3.49 -7.62 10.80
N ILE A 76 3.51 -6.95 9.65
CA ILE A 76 4.54 -7.13 8.62
C ILE A 76 5.92 -6.73 9.18
N TYR A 77 6.00 -5.59 9.87
CA TYR A 77 7.25 -5.12 10.45
C TYR A 77 7.78 -6.09 11.53
N VAL A 78 6.90 -6.56 12.42
CA VAL A 78 7.26 -7.56 13.44
C VAL A 78 7.71 -8.88 12.80
N ARG A 79 7.00 -9.37 11.77
CA ARG A 79 7.38 -10.58 11.04
C ARG A 79 8.74 -10.41 10.36
N ASP A 80 8.98 -9.28 9.71
CA ASP A 80 10.22 -9.03 8.99
C ASP A 80 11.40 -8.93 9.96
N LEU A 81 11.23 -8.26 11.11
CA LEU A 81 12.22 -8.26 12.20
C LEU A 81 12.51 -9.68 12.71
N LEU A 82 11.47 -10.46 13.01
CA LEU A 82 11.63 -11.85 13.47
C LEU A 82 12.37 -12.70 12.42
N SER A 83 12.05 -12.53 11.14
CA SER A 83 12.73 -13.23 10.04
C SER A 83 14.22 -12.89 9.96
N MET A 84 14.58 -11.63 10.25
CA MET A 84 15.96 -11.17 10.27
C MET A 84 16.75 -11.79 11.43
N VAL A 85 16.15 -11.83 12.63
CA VAL A 85 16.76 -12.46 13.81
C VAL A 85 16.96 -13.96 13.59
N MET A 86 15.96 -14.65 13.04
CA MET A 86 16.07 -16.09 12.75
C MET A 86 17.18 -16.37 11.73
N ARG A 87 17.26 -15.58 10.66
CA ARG A 87 18.34 -15.69 9.66
C ARG A 87 19.72 -15.52 10.30
N ASN A 88 19.89 -14.51 11.16
CA ASN A 88 21.15 -14.29 11.86
C ASN A 88 21.52 -15.45 12.79
N ALA A 89 20.56 -16.00 13.53
CA ALA A 89 20.76 -17.15 14.42
C ALA A 89 21.14 -18.44 13.65
N THR A 90 20.64 -18.63 12.43
CA THR A 90 21.03 -19.76 11.57
C THR A 90 22.43 -19.60 10.98
N THR A 91 22.85 -18.37 10.63
CA THR A 91 24.20 -18.10 10.13
C THR A 91 25.28 -18.34 11.19
N GLY A 92 25.00 -17.98 12.46
CA GLY A 92 25.93 -18.25 13.57
C GLY A 92 26.18 -19.74 13.87
N ARG A 93 25.27 -20.65 13.47
CA ARG A 93 25.50 -22.11 13.58
C ARG A 93 26.34 -22.67 12.43
N MET A 94 26.33 -22.03 11.26
CA MET A 94 26.98 -22.55 10.06
C MET A 94 28.50 -22.25 10.04
N THR A 95 28.95 -21.23 10.78
CA THR A 95 30.38 -20.96 10.98
C THR A 95 31.04 -21.93 11.98
N SER A 96 30.26 -22.58 12.85
CA SER A 96 30.79 -23.53 13.86
C SER A 96 31.23 -24.88 13.28
N TRP A 97 30.85 -25.22 12.04
CA TRP A 97 31.21 -26.49 11.38
C TRP A 97 32.42 -26.37 10.43
N LYS A 98 33.00 -25.17 10.31
CA LYS A 98 34.20 -24.90 9.49
C LYS A 98 35.49 -24.86 10.31
N GLU A 99 35.40 -25.04 11.63
CA GLU A 99 36.51 -24.98 12.59
C GLU A 99 36.61 -26.25 13.43
N SER A 100 36.46 -27.42 12.79
CA SER A 100 36.76 -28.72 13.40
C SER A 100 37.34 -29.70 12.39
#